data_AF-A0A835K162-F1
#
_entry.id   AF-A0A835K162-F1
#
_cell.length_a   1.000
_cell.length_b   1.000
_cell.length_c   1.000
_cell.angle_alpha   90.00
_cell.angle_beta   90.00
_cell.angle_gamma   90.00
#
_symmetry.space_group_name_H-M   'P 1'
#
loop_
_entity.id
_entity.type
_entity.pdbx_description
1 polymer ?
#
loop_
_entity_poly.entity_id
_entity_poly.type
_entity_poly.pdbx_seq_one_letter_code
_entity_poly.pdbx_strand_id
1 'polypeptide(L)'
;MLKQFLPEAIESNKAAIGSHLLRQTSFFDRSGLANEACLSHKIGEAATLAACIRCQTATALSSCEVASPVFMGVSDFPQMDLSISLLPVELMQRERNAKRFVFDGSKITA
;
A
#
# COMPACT_ATOMS: atom_id res chain seq x y z
N MET A 1 -13.12 -16.44 12.90
CA MET A 1 -13.88 -16.11 11.67
C MET A 1 -13.28 -14.95 10.89
N LEU A 2 -12.63 -13.97 11.51
CA LEU A 2 -12.05 -12.81 10.81
C LEU A 2 -10.94 -13.15 9.78
N LYS A 3 -10.13 -14.18 10.06
CA LYS A 3 -9.00 -14.58 9.20
C LYS A 3 -9.37 -14.94 7.76
N GLN A 4 -10.65 -15.26 7.49
CA GLN A 4 -11.14 -15.61 6.15
C GLN A 4 -11.34 -14.40 5.24
N PHE A 5 -11.35 -13.19 5.81
CA PHE A 5 -11.61 -11.95 5.07
C PHE A 5 -10.34 -11.18 4.72
N LEU A 6 -9.19 -11.65 5.24
CA LEU A 6 -7.91 -11.03 5.02
C LEU A 6 -7.45 -11.22 3.56
N PRO A 7 -6.98 -10.14 2.88
CA PRO A 7 -6.36 -10.19 1.55
C PRO A 7 -5.27 -11.24 1.41
N GLU A 8 -4.61 -11.55 2.52
CA GLU A 8 -3.57 -12.55 2.61
C GLU A 8 -3.53 -13.08 4.05
N ALA A 9 -3.15 -14.35 4.24
CA ALA A 9 -2.92 -14.87 5.59
C ALA A 9 -1.83 -14.02 6.29
N ILE A 10 -2.04 -13.67 7.56
CA ILE A 10 -1.12 -12.81 8.36
C ILE A 10 0.33 -13.34 8.32
N GLU A 11 0.51 -14.65 8.15
CA GLU A 11 1.81 -15.33 8.15
C GLU A 11 2.35 -15.66 6.75
N SER A 12 1.66 -15.23 5.68
CA SER A 12 2.09 -15.50 4.31
C SER A 12 3.09 -14.45 3.83
N ASN A 13 4.25 -14.91 3.35
CA ASN A 13 5.27 -14.10 2.69
C ASN A 13 4.76 -13.47 1.37
N LYS A 14 3.59 -13.87 0.85
CA LYS A 14 3.03 -13.24 -0.36
C LYS A 14 2.63 -11.79 -0.16
N ALA A 15 2.23 -11.38 1.05
CA ALA A 15 2.02 -9.98 1.39
C ALA A 15 3.33 -9.17 1.32
N ALA A 16 4.49 -9.83 1.36
CA ALA A 16 5.81 -9.20 1.20
C ALA A 16 6.23 -9.04 -0.27
N ILE A 17 5.44 -9.55 -1.24
CA ILE A 17 5.72 -9.40 -2.67
C ILE A 17 5.25 -8.00 -3.13
N GLY A 18 6.02 -6.99 -2.74
CA GLY A 18 6.06 -5.66 -3.37
C GLY A 18 4.82 -4.76 -3.27
N SER A 19 3.74 -5.20 -2.62
CA SER A 19 2.51 -4.39 -2.47
C SER A 19 2.41 -3.84 -1.05
N HIS A 20 2.39 -2.52 -0.90
CA HIS A 20 2.29 -1.88 0.42
C HIS A 20 0.84 -1.66 0.89
N LEU A 21 -0.14 -1.80 0.00
CA LEU A 21 -1.57 -1.73 0.29
C LEU A 21 -2.27 -2.89 -0.43
N LEU A 22 -3.02 -3.68 0.32
CA LEU A 22 -3.88 -4.75 -0.20
C LEU A 22 -5.33 -4.38 0.07
N ARG A 23 -6.21 -4.56 -0.93
CA ARG A 23 -7.66 -4.38 -0.79
C ARG A 23 -8.39 -5.62 -1.24
N GLN A 24 -9.36 -6.06 -0.44
CA GLN A 24 -10.22 -7.19 -0.75
C GLN A 24 -11.68 -6.79 -0.55
N THR A 25 -12.53 -7.23 -1.47
CA THR A 25 -13.98 -7.11 -1.36
C THR A 25 -14.58 -8.52 -1.38
N SER A 26 -15.25 -8.89 -0.30
CA SER A 26 -15.88 -10.20 -0.12
C SER A 26 -17.39 -10.07 -0.12
N PHE A 27 -18.06 -10.86 -0.95
CA PHE A 27 -19.53 -10.90 -1.03
C PHE A 27 -20.07 -12.09 -0.23
N PHE A 28 -21.19 -11.89 0.45
CA PHE A 28 -21.87 -12.89 1.26
C PHE A 28 -23.28 -13.15 0.74
N ASP A 29 -23.84 -14.28 1.19
CA ASP A 29 -25.24 -14.61 0.95
C ASP A 29 -26.16 -13.48 1.41
N ARG A 30 -27.23 -13.23 0.64
CA ARG A 30 -28.21 -12.16 0.90
C ARG A 30 -27.60 -10.76 0.92
N SER A 31 -26.81 -10.41 -0.10
CA SER A 31 -26.31 -9.05 -0.38
C SER A 31 -25.33 -8.45 0.64
N GLY A 32 -24.78 -9.26 1.55
CA GLY A 32 -23.72 -8.79 2.44
C GLY A 32 -22.42 -8.48 1.68
N LEU A 33 -21.70 -7.44 2.09
CA LEU A 33 -20.41 -7.05 1.55
C LEU A 33 -19.44 -6.72 2.69
N ALA A 34 -18.22 -7.26 2.64
CA ALA A 34 -17.10 -6.79 3.47
C ALA A 34 -16.01 -6.23 2.58
N ASN A 35 -15.57 -5.01 2.87
CA ASN A 35 -14.39 -4.42 2.27
C ASN A 35 -13.27 -4.41 3.31
N GLU A 36 -12.15 -5.05 3.01
CA GLU A 36 -10.97 -5.04 3.83
C GLU A 36 -9.84 -4.28 3.12
N ALA A 37 -9.08 -3.52 3.90
CA ALA A 37 -7.85 -2.87 3.47
C ALA A 37 -6.74 -3.16 4.47
N CYS A 38 -5.60 -3.64 3.98
CA CYS A 38 -4.40 -3.90 4.77
C CYS A 38 -3.27 -3.01 4.26
N LEU A 39 -2.75 -2.15 5.15
CA LEU A 39 -1.64 -1.25 4.86
C LEU A 39 -0.39 -1.76 5.58
N SER A 40 0.75 -1.78 4.89
CA SER A 40 2.02 -2.06 5.52
C SER A 40 2.33 -0.99 6.57
N HIS A 41 2.55 -1.42 7.81
CA HIS A 41 2.97 -0.55 8.91
C HIS A 41 4.29 0.20 8.61
N LYS A 42 5.05 -0.21 7.58
CA LYS A 42 6.25 0.51 7.12
C LYS A 42 5.96 1.85 6.46
N ILE A 43 4.76 2.02 5.88
CA ILE A 43 4.41 3.21 5.09
C ILE A 43 3.27 4.04 5.69
N GLY A 44 2.77 3.65 6.86
CA GLY A 44 1.72 4.38 7.54
C GLY A 44 1.19 3.66 8.77
N GLU A 45 0.46 4.42 9.57
CA GLU A 45 -0.17 3.96 10.80
C GLU A 45 -1.70 3.85 10.61
N ALA A 46 -2.43 3.55 11.70
CA ALA A 46 -3.89 3.42 11.66
C ALA A 46 -4.59 4.67 11.13
N ALA A 47 -4.08 5.87 11.45
CA ALA A 47 -4.61 7.13 10.93
C ALA A 47 -4.45 7.23 9.39
N THR A 48 -3.31 6.82 8.86
CA THR A 48 -3.05 6.74 7.42
C THR A 48 -4.01 5.76 6.73
N LEU A 49 -4.20 4.57 7.31
CA LEU A 49 -5.15 3.58 6.79
C LEU A 49 -6.59 4.12 6.78
N ALA A 50 -7.03 4.77 7.86
CA ALA A 50 -8.35 5.38 7.95
C ALA A 50 -8.54 6.50 6.91
N ALA A 51 -7.52 7.33 6.69
CA ALA A 51 -7.52 8.35 5.64
C ALA A 51 -7.63 7.73 4.25
N CYS A 52 -6.87 6.66 3.96
CA CYS A 52 -6.98 5.93 2.69
C CYS A 52 -8.40 5.41 2.45
N ILE A 53 -9.04 4.80 3.46
CA ILE A 53 -10.41 4.29 3.34
C ILE A 53 -11.38 5.45 3.06
N ARG A 54 -11.26 6.57 3.76
CA ARG A 54 -12.08 7.77 3.52
C ARG A 54 -11.93 8.30 2.10
N CYS A 55 -10.70 8.46 1.62
CA CYS A 55 -10.45 8.90 0.25
C CYS A 55 -11.06 7.93 -0.76
N GLN A 56 -10.90 6.62 -0.54
CA GLN A 56 -11.47 5.60 -1.42
C GLN A 56 -13.01 5.66 -1.47
N THR A 57 -13.67 5.89 -0.32
CA THR A 57 -15.13 6.08 -0.28
C THR A 57 -15.58 7.37 -0.95
N ALA A 58 -14.86 8.47 -0.75
CA ALA A 58 -15.16 9.74 -1.38
C ALA A 58 -15.01 9.69 -2.91
N THR A 59 -13.94 9.03 -3.40
CA THR A 59 -13.76 8.76 -4.84
C THR A 59 -14.90 7.91 -5.40
N ALA A 60 -15.31 6.85 -4.70
CA ALA A 60 -16.41 5.99 -5.12
C ALA A 60 -17.75 6.75 -5.20
N LEU A 61 -17.94 7.75 -4.34
CA LEU A 61 -19.11 8.63 -4.32
C LEU A 61 -18.99 9.85 -5.25
N SER A 62 -17.90 9.98 -6.02
CA SER A 62 -17.58 11.17 -6.82
C SER A 62 -17.65 12.49 -6.02
N SER A 63 -17.37 12.41 -4.72
CA SER A 63 -17.35 13.59 -3.84
C SER A 63 -16.11 14.44 -4.10
N CYS A 64 -16.27 15.75 -4.14
CA CYS A 64 -15.16 16.72 -4.25
C CYS A 64 -14.38 16.88 -2.94
N GLU A 65 -14.89 16.40 -1.81
CA GLU A 65 -14.28 16.58 -0.49
C GLU A 65 -13.31 15.43 -0.18
N VAL A 66 -12.23 15.34 -0.96
CA VAL A 66 -11.16 14.37 -0.73
C VAL A 66 -9.99 15.09 -0.05
N ALA A 67 -9.64 14.65 1.15
CA ALA A 67 -8.40 15.09 1.78
C ALA A 67 -7.22 14.69 0.87
N SER A 68 -6.47 15.68 0.38
CA SER A 68 -5.29 15.41 -0.43
C SER A 68 -4.20 14.80 0.45
N PRO A 69 -3.74 13.57 0.19
CA PRO A 69 -2.63 13.01 0.93
C PRO A 69 -1.38 13.85 0.71
N VAL A 70 -0.65 14.09 1.78
CA VAL A 70 0.61 14.85 1.76
C VAL A 70 1.76 13.84 1.88
N PHE A 71 2.62 13.78 0.87
CA PHE A 71 3.74 12.84 0.80
C PHE A 71 5.07 13.55 1.11
N MET A 72 5.30 13.84 2.38
CA MET A 72 6.49 14.58 2.83
C MET A 72 7.62 13.69 3.36
N GLY A 73 7.58 12.38 3.05
CA GLY A 73 8.51 11.40 3.61
C GLY A 73 10.00 11.74 3.44
N VAL A 74 10.39 12.37 2.32
CA VAL A 74 11.79 12.79 2.06
C VAL A 74 12.18 14.06 2.82
N SER A 75 11.22 14.93 3.11
CA SER A 75 11.43 16.16 3.88
C SER A 75 11.45 15.90 5.38
N ASP A 76 10.53 15.05 5.86
CA ASP A 76 10.35 14.76 7.27
C ASP A 76 11.35 13.70 7.77
N PHE A 77 11.77 12.80 6.89
CA PHE A 77 12.76 11.77 7.19
C PHE A 77 13.92 11.84 6.19
N PRO A 78 15.09 12.35 6.59
CA PRO A 78 16.25 12.36 5.71
C PRO A 78 16.59 10.92 5.31
N GLN A 79 16.99 10.73 4.05
CA GLN A 79 17.37 9.42 3.53
C GLN A 79 18.53 8.86 4.36
N MET A 80 18.25 7.86 5.21
CA MET A 80 19.29 7.12 5.91
C MET A 80 19.84 6.08 4.95
N ASP A 81 21.17 6.03 4.79
CA ASP A 81 21.87 4.89 4.19
C ASP A 81 21.71 3.69 5.13
N LEU A 82 20.54 3.05 5.04
CA LEU A 82 20.28 1.81 5.72
C LEU A 82 21.04 0.73 4.97
N SER A 83 22.08 0.16 5.60
CA SER A 83 22.66 -1.11 5.20
C SER A 83 21.62 -2.21 5.47
N ILE A 84 20.57 -2.26 4.64
CA ILE A 84 19.58 -3.32 4.70
C ILE A 84 20.32 -4.57 4.24
N SER A 85 20.76 -5.39 5.22
CA SER A 85 21.09 -6.77 4.94
C SER A 85 19.83 -7.38 4.36
N LEU A 86 19.83 -7.58 3.04
CA LEU A 86 18.81 -8.34 2.33
C LEU A 86 18.92 -9.76 2.90
N LEU A 87 18.19 -10.03 3.98
CA LEU A 87 17.95 -11.40 4.40
C LEU A 87 17.44 -12.16 3.17
N PRO A 88 17.89 -13.40 2.92
CA PRO A 88 17.53 -14.13 1.72
C PRO A 88 16.02 -14.40 1.72
N VAL A 89 15.25 -13.46 1.18
CA VAL A 89 13.94 -13.77 0.64
C VAL A 89 14.25 -14.61 -0.59
N GLU A 90 13.81 -15.87 -0.61
CA GLU A 90 13.80 -16.69 -1.83
C GLU A 90 12.88 -16.01 -2.86
N LEU A 91 13.40 -14.97 -3.50
CA LEU A 91 12.88 -14.43 -4.72
C LEU A 91 13.18 -15.48 -5.77
N MET A 92 12.16 -16.25 -6.13
CA MET A 92 12.15 -17.09 -7.32
C MET A 92 12.82 -16.29 -8.44
N GLN A 93 14.02 -16.73 -8.84
CA GLN A 93 14.92 -16.02 -9.71
C GLN A 93 14.33 -16.00 -11.12
N ARG A 94 13.37 -15.10 -11.35
CA ARG A 94 12.91 -14.73 -12.67
C ARG A 94 13.71 -13.51 -13.06
N GLU A 95 14.44 -13.58 -14.17
CA GLU A 95 15.16 -12.45 -14.75
C GLU A 95 14.20 -11.25 -14.90
N ARG A 96 14.24 -10.34 -13.93
CA ARG A 96 13.43 -9.13 -13.92
C ARG A 96 14.34 -8.01 -14.35
N ASN A 97 14.22 -7.60 -15.61
CA ASN A 97 14.86 -6.38 -16.10
C ASN A 97 14.32 -5.17 -15.32
N ALA A 98 15.01 -4.78 -14.26
CA ALA A 98 14.66 -3.59 -13.48
C ALA A 98 15.15 -2.35 -14.23
N LYS A 99 14.27 -1.73 -15.01
CA LYS A 99 14.55 -0.45 -15.66
C LYS A 99 14.26 0.68 -14.67
N ARG A 100 15.31 1.38 -14.25
CA ARG A 100 15.23 2.53 -13.35
C ARG A 100 14.89 3.77 -14.16
N PHE A 101 13.71 4.34 -13.96
CA PHE A 101 13.33 5.63 -14.53
C PHE A 101 13.65 6.72 -13.51
N VAL A 102 14.56 7.62 -13.86
CA VAL A 102 14.93 8.78 -13.04
C VAL A 102 14.29 10.00 -13.69
N PHE A 103 13.45 10.70 -12.93
CA PHE A 103 12.87 11.98 -13.35
C PHE A 103 13.55 13.09 -12.57
N ASP A 104 14.03 14.10 -13.30
CA ASP A 104 14.60 15.30 -12.73
C ASP A 104 13.48 16.13 -12.07
N GLY A 105 13.71 16.65 -10.87
CA GLY A 105 12.72 17.41 -10.10
C GLY A 105 12.13 18.59 -10.89
N SER A 106 12.96 19.20 -11.74
CA SER A 106 12.57 20.27 -12.66
C SER A 106 11.52 19.88 -13.71
N LYS A 107 11.34 18.59 -13.97
CA LYS A 107 10.35 18.05 -14.94
C LYS A 107 9.05 17.56 -14.31
N ILE A 108 8.95 17.61 -12.98
CA ILE A 108 7.79 17.12 -12.22
C ILE A 108 6.81 18.26 -11.88
N THR A 109 7.20 19.52 -12.09
CA THR A 109 6.34 20.68 -11.79
C THR A 109 5.75 21.26 -13.09
N ALA A 110 4.43 21.18 -13.22
CA ALA A 110 3.60 21.86 -14.22
C ALA A 110 2.49 22.64 -13.49
#